data_AF-A0AAV1RY32-F1
#
_entry.id   AF-A0AAV1RY32-F1
#
_cell.length_a   1.000
_cell.length_b   1.000
_cell.length_c   1.000
_cell.angle_alpha   90.00
_cell.angle_beta   90.00
_cell.angle_gamma   90.00
#
_symmetry.space_group_name_H-M   'P 1'
#
loop_
_entity.id
_entity.type
_entity.pdbx_description
1 polymer ?
#
loop_
_entity_poly.entity_id
_entity_poly.type
_entity_poly.pdbx_seq_one_letter_code
_entity_poly.pdbx_strand_id
1 'polypeptide(L)'
;MSDGGITILDGDTLRSLHVSLQDDTVSLTGGQVLDLAESEASQSLFGLSLPQHLKSSALRRINIDGVDVDVDFRRTELSREEASRKLSEYLSAIADELKGIDLGSRPKNPLVVSILDGNALRMFLEDEDDFAMIAENLFTDLDTEDKGKISKSEIRNAVVSMGVEMGVPPPEEVADALAKKHIAVIHNIKIVNGSELRKVLADEKKLIEVIAKISQKKHDGKNDQKSTEIIRDFLEKSGKELGLPPSEANEAVILLYDAVFADIDSGKGASEGKDEFRKLVKEILEKFAEQLEANPVYCDLDG
;
A
#
# COMPACT_ATOMS: atom_id res chain seq x y z
N MET A 1 -12.94 4.02 -15.06
CA MET A 1 -11.81 3.29 -14.45
C MET A 1 -12.25 2.92 -13.05
N SER A 2 -12.59 1.65 -12.83
CA SER A 2 -12.95 1.14 -11.51
C SER A 2 -11.72 1.22 -10.61
N ASP A 3 -11.78 2.09 -9.62
CA ASP A 3 -10.78 2.17 -8.55
C ASP A 3 -10.61 0.76 -7.98
N GLY A 4 -9.42 0.20 -8.15
CA GLY A 4 -9.19 -1.23 -8.11
C GLY A 4 -9.21 -1.78 -6.69
N GLY A 5 -10.36 -1.80 -6.01
CA GLY A 5 -10.63 -2.58 -4.80
C GLY A 5 -9.63 -2.47 -3.64
N ILE A 6 -8.71 -1.50 -3.66
CA ILE A 6 -7.65 -1.34 -2.67
C ILE A 6 -8.20 -0.51 -1.51
N THR A 7 -8.14 -1.07 -0.32
CA THR A 7 -8.56 -0.45 0.94
C THR A 7 -7.34 -0.29 1.84
N ILE A 8 -7.21 0.88 2.46
CA ILE A 8 -6.21 1.14 3.50
C ILE A 8 -6.83 0.82 4.86
N LEU A 9 -6.23 -0.11 5.59
CA LEU A 9 -6.62 -0.42 6.96
C LEU A 9 -5.95 0.55 7.92
N ASP A 10 -6.69 1.55 8.40
CA ASP A 10 -6.22 2.61 9.29
C ASP A 10 -6.35 2.27 10.80
N GLY A 11 -6.92 1.11 11.12
CA GLY A 11 -7.09 0.63 12.49
C GLY A 11 -8.28 1.21 13.26
N ASP A 12 -9.11 2.08 12.66
CA ASP A 12 -10.24 2.69 13.37
C ASP A 12 -11.34 1.67 13.72
N THR A 13 -11.49 0.62 12.90
CA THR A 13 -12.36 -0.52 13.21
C THR A 13 -11.90 -1.30 14.45
N LEU A 14 -10.59 -1.46 14.65
CA LEU A 14 -10.04 -2.11 15.84
C LEU A 14 -10.22 -1.27 17.10
N ARG A 15 -10.11 0.06 16.99
CA ARG A 15 -10.27 0.96 18.15
C ARG A 15 -11.69 0.97 18.70
N SER A 16 -12.68 0.83 17.82
CA SER A 16 -14.09 0.81 18.20
C SER A 16 -14.58 -0.56 18.67
N LEU A 17 -13.75 -1.60 18.55
CA LEU A 17 -14.11 -2.97 18.87
C LEU A 17 -14.27 -3.17 20.38
N HIS A 18 -15.45 -3.66 20.77
CA HIS A 18 -15.74 -4.06 22.15
C HIS A 18 -15.73 -5.59 22.23
N VAL A 19 -14.63 -6.15 22.73
CA VAL A 19 -14.51 -7.60 22.93
C VAL A 19 -14.98 -7.96 24.33
N SER A 20 -15.99 -8.82 24.42
CA SER A 20 -16.50 -9.36 25.67
C SER A 20 -15.88 -10.72 25.97
N LEU A 21 -15.38 -10.91 27.19
CA LEU A 21 -14.92 -12.21 27.66
C LEU A 21 -16.12 -13.07 28.06
N GLN A 22 -16.14 -14.36 27.72
CA GLN A 22 -17.24 -15.28 28.11
C GLN A 22 -17.37 -15.37 29.64
N ASP A 23 -18.58 -15.61 30.15
CA ASP A 23 -18.93 -15.50 31.58
C ASP A 23 -18.39 -16.61 32.50
N ASP A 24 -17.86 -17.70 31.95
CA ASP A 24 -17.49 -18.88 32.73
C ASP A 24 -15.99 -18.97 33.08
N THR A 25 -15.14 -18.02 32.67
CA THR A 25 -13.68 -18.09 32.88
C THR A 25 -13.23 -17.28 34.11
N VAL A 26 -12.78 -17.98 35.15
CA VAL A 26 -12.33 -17.40 36.44
C VAL A 26 -10.93 -16.76 36.34
N SER A 27 -10.04 -17.31 35.52
CA SER A 27 -8.72 -16.75 35.20
C SER A 27 -8.32 -17.10 33.76
N LEU A 28 -7.58 -16.20 33.10
CA LEU A 28 -7.08 -16.39 31.74
C LEU A 28 -5.57 -16.20 31.71
N THR A 29 -4.89 -16.98 30.90
CA THR A 29 -3.45 -16.78 30.66
C THR A 29 -3.23 -15.62 29.68
N GLY A 30 -2.12 -14.92 29.78
CA GLY A 30 -1.75 -13.88 28.82
C GLY A 30 -1.72 -14.40 27.37
N GLY A 31 -1.38 -15.67 27.16
CA GLY A 31 -1.42 -16.31 25.84
C GLY A 31 -2.84 -16.40 25.28
N GLN A 32 -3.81 -16.82 26.11
CA GLN A 32 -5.22 -16.85 25.70
C GLN A 32 -5.78 -15.46 25.39
N VAL A 33 -5.35 -14.44 26.15
CA VAL A 33 -5.73 -13.04 25.89
C VAL A 33 -5.19 -12.56 24.54
N LEU A 34 -3.92 -12.87 24.23
CA LEU A 34 -3.32 -12.54 22.94
C LEU A 34 -4.00 -13.28 21.80
N ASP A 35 -4.20 -14.59 21.91
CA ASP A 35 -4.84 -15.39 20.86
C ASP A 35 -6.27 -14.90 20.58
N LEU A 36 -7.03 -14.52 21.62
CA LEU A 36 -8.35 -13.91 21.47
C LEU A 36 -8.27 -12.55 20.79
N ALA A 37 -7.37 -11.67 21.24
CA ALA A 37 -7.20 -10.34 20.65
C ALA A 37 -6.77 -10.43 19.16
N GLU A 38 -5.84 -11.33 18.83
CA GLU A 38 -5.42 -11.57 17.46
C GLU A 38 -6.56 -12.13 16.59
N SER A 39 -7.39 -13.03 17.13
CA SER A 39 -8.58 -13.54 16.45
C SER A 39 -9.61 -12.44 16.18
N GLU A 40 -9.94 -11.64 17.18
CA GLU A 40 -10.89 -10.53 17.07
C GLU A 40 -10.40 -9.44 16.12
N ALA A 41 -9.10 -9.12 16.19
CA ALA A 41 -8.47 -8.21 15.26
C ALA A 41 -8.48 -8.75 13.83
N SER A 42 -8.19 -10.04 13.65
CA SER A 42 -8.26 -10.70 12.35
C SER A 42 -9.67 -10.60 11.76
N GLN A 43 -10.70 -10.95 12.54
CA GLN A 43 -12.10 -10.87 12.10
C GLN A 43 -12.50 -9.44 11.71
N SER A 44 -12.09 -8.45 12.51
CA SER A 44 -12.35 -7.03 12.26
C SER A 44 -11.58 -6.46 11.05
N LEU A 45 -10.50 -7.12 10.66
CA LEU A 45 -9.69 -6.81 9.49
C LEU A 45 -9.88 -7.86 8.39
N PHE A 46 -11.14 -8.22 8.11
CA PHE A 46 -11.52 -9.06 6.97
C PHE A 46 -10.93 -10.49 6.98
N GLY A 47 -10.68 -11.03 8.18
CA GLY A 47 -10.10 -12.37 8.38
C GLY A 47 -8.61 -12.48 8.10
N LEU A 48 -7.90 -11.35 8.03
CA LEU A 48 -6.48 -11.31 7.73
C LEU A 48 -5.63 -11.79 8.90
N SER A 49 -4.59 -12.56 8.61
CA SER A 49 -3.55 -12.83 9.61
C SER A 49 -2.72 -11.56 9.80
N LEU A 50 -2.68 -11.05 11.03
CA LEU A 50 -1.89 -9.88 11.36
C LEU A 50 -0.39 -10.10 11.06
N PRO A 51 0.29 -9.16 10.39
CA PRO A 51 1.74 -9.21 10.23
C PRO A 51 2.50 -9.25 11.56
N GLN A 52 3.63 -9.94 11.57
CA GLN A 52 4.45 -10.12 12.78
C GLN A 52 4.93 -8.80 13.39
N HIS A 53 5.18 -7.78 12.57
CA HIS A 53 5.64 -6.48 13.06
C HIS A 53 4.56 -5.77 13.90
N LEU A 54 3.27 -5.89 13.52
CA LEU A 54 2.15 -5.35 14.29
C LEU A 54 2.02 -6.08 15.62
N LYS A 55 2.04 -7.42 15.59
CA LYS A 55 1.97 -8.25 16.80
C LYS A 55 3.08 -7.90 17.79
N SER A 56 4.30 -7.77 17.29
CA SER A 56 5.49 -7.47 18.09
C SER A 56 5.47 -6.04 18.64
N SER A 57 5.04 -5.05 17.85
CA SER A 57 4.93 -3.65 18.28
C SER A 57 3.87 -3.50 19.37
N ALA A 58 2.69 -4.10 19.16
CA ALA A 58 1.60 -4.08 20.13
C ALA A 58 1.98 -4.78 21.44
N LEU A 59 2.64 -5.94 21.35
CA LEU A 59 3.11 -6.67 22.52
C LEU A 59 4.10 -5.84 23.36
N ARG A 60 5.00 -5.10 22.72
CA ARG A 60 5.93 -4.19 23.43
C ARG A 60 5.21 -3.07 24.16
N ARG A 61 4.13 -2.52 23.60
CA ARG A 61 3.35 -1.44 24.23
C ARG A 61 2.58 -1.91 25.47
N ILE A 62 2.12 -3.15 25.50
CA ILE A 62 1.37 -3.67 26.66
C ILE A 62 2.26 -4.17 27.80
N ASN A 63 3.57 -4.33 27.54
CA ASN A 63 4.52 -5.02 28.41
C ASN A 63 5.66 -4.12 28.91
N ILE A 64 5.31 -2.88 29.28
CA ILE A 64 6.24 -1.81 29.66
C ILE A 64 7.04 -2.10 30.95
N ASP A 65 6.74 -3.19 31.68
CA ASP A 65 7.33 -3.50 33.00
C ASP A 65 8.66 -4.29 32.97
N GLY A 66 9.35 -4.40 31.83
CA GLY A 66 10.82 -4.59 31.82
C GLY A 66 11.37 -5.99 32.16
N VAL A 67 10.63 -7.06 31.89
CA VAL A 67 11.19 -8.44 31.87
C VAL A 67 11.39 -8.86 30.41
N ASP A 68 12.18 -9.88 30.08
CA ASP A 68 12.40 -10.35 28.70
C ASP A 68 11.20 -11.24 28.27
N VAL A 69 10.32 -10.75 27.39
CA VAL A 69 8.87 -10.69 27.75
C VAL A 69 7.86 -11.54 26.99
N ASP A 70 8.21 -12.25 25.90
CA ASP A 70 7.18 -12.95 25.11
C ASP A 70 6.69 -14.24 25.79
N VAL A 71 7.60 -15.00 26.40
CA VAL A 71 7.27 -16.30 27.03
C VAL A 71 6.64 -16.12 28.41
N ASP A 72 7.11 -15.16 29.19
CA ASP A 72 6.65 -14.94 30.56
C ASP A 72 5.23 -14.35 30.61
N PHE A 73 4.91 -13.40 29.72
CA PHE A 73 3.56 -12.86 29.65
C PHE A 73 2.54 -13.92 29.23
N ARG A 74 2.87 -14.75 28.21
CA ARG A 74 1.98 -15.81 27.73
C ARG A 74 1.56 -16.80 28.82
N ARG A 75 2.41 -17.00 29.83
CA ARG A 75 2.18 -17.92 30.97
C ARG A 75 1.57 -17.26 32.21
N THR A 76 1.48 -15.92 32.23
CA THR A 76 0.96 -15.18 33.38
C THR A 76 -0.55 -15.38 33.48
N GLU A 77 -1.05 -15.76 34.67
CA GLU A 77 -2.48 -15.79 34.96
C GLU A 77 -2.97 -14.37 35.28
N LEU A 78 -4.04 -13.96 34.61
CA LEU A 78 -4.66 -12.65 34.71
C LEU A 78 -6.08 -12.79 35.26
N SER A 79 -6.49 -11.86 36.12
CA SER A 79 -7.90 -11.73 36.49
C SER A 79 -8.74 -11.33 35.26
N ARG A 80 -10.07 -11.46 35.35
CA ARG A 80 -10.98 -11.04 34.29
C ARG A 80 -10.80 -9.56 33.92
N GLU A 81 -10.70 -8.70 34.92
CA GLU A 81 -10.54 -7.25 34.73
C GLU A 81 -9.19 -6.93 34.10
N GLU A 82 -8.13 -7.61 34.53
CA GLU A 82 -6.79 -7.46 33.98
C GLU A 82 -6.70 -7.97 32.55
N ALA A 83 -7.32 -9.12 32.25
CA ALA A 83 -7.40 -9.71 30.92
C ALA A 83 -8.16 -8.79 29.97
N SER A 84 -9.32 -8.27 30.37
CA SER A 84 -10.13 -7.35 29.55
C SER A 84 -9.37 -6.04 29.26
N ARG A 85 -8.72 -5.47 30.28
CA ARG A 85 -7.88 -4.29 30.12
C ARG A 85 -6.72 -4.55 29.16
N LYS A 86 -5.97 -5.64 29.35
CA LYS A 86 -4.82 -6.00 28.50
C LYS A 86 -5.22 -6.31 27.07
N LEU A 87 -6.38 -6.94 26.87
CA LEU A 87 -6.96 -7.18 25.55
C LEU A 87 -7.22 -5.85 24.81
N SER A 88 -7.92 -4.92 25.46
CA SER A 88 -8.23 -3.61 24.88
C SER A 88 -6.96 -2.78 24.61
N GLU A 89 -5.99 -2.82 25.53
CA GLU A 89 -4.69 -2.17 25.35
C GLU A 89 -3.95 -2.73 24.12
N TYR A 90 -3.97 -4.06 23.94
CA TYR A 90 -3.31 -4.72 22.81
C TYR A 90 -3.98 -4.36 21.46
N LEU A 91 -5.31 -4.42 21.38
CA LEU A 91 -6.05 -4.02 20.17
C LEU A 91 -5.83 -2.53 19.85
N SER A 92 -5.84 -1.67 20.85
CA SER A 92 -5.57 -0.24 20.69
C SER A 92 -4.14 -0.01 20.19
N ALA A 93 -3.18 -0.77 20.70
CA ALA A 93 -1.79 -0.69 20.25
C ALA A 93 -1.61 -1.14 18.80
N ILE A 94 -2.35 -2.16 18.33
CA ILE A 94 -2.39 -2.52 16.90
C ILE A 94 -3.01 -1.38 16.09
N ALA A 95 -4.13 -0.82 16.55
CA ALA A 95 -4.79 0.31 15.89
C ALA A 95 -3.88 1.53 15.76
N ASP A 96 -3.13 1.88 16.81
CA ASP A 96 -2.16 2.97 16.80
C ASP A 96 -1.03 2.74 15.78
N GLU A 97 -0.57 1.48 15.67
CA GLU A 97 0.46 1.10 14.70
C GLU A 97 -0.05 1.21 13.26
N LEU A 98 -1.29 0.79 13.00
CA LEU A 98 -1.94 0.93 11.69
C LEU A 98 -2.19 2.39 11.31
N LYS A 99 -2.66 3.19 12.27
CA LYS A 99 -2.95 4.62 12.07
C LYS A 99 -1.69 5.47 11.93
N GLY A 100 -0.55 4.96 12.40
CA GLY A 100 0.70 5.69 12.43
C GLY A 100 0.69 6.88 13.39
N ILE A 101 0.03 6.75 14.55
CA ILE A 101 0.08 7.76 15.62
C ILE A 101 1.48 7.73 16.24
N ASP A 102 2.32 8.57 15.63
CA ASP A 102 3.65 9.12 15.92
C ASP A 102 4.39 8.73 17.21
N LEU A 103 5.63 8.26 17.03
CA LEU A 103 6.77 8.51 17.93
C LEU A 103 8.08 8.28 17.14
N GLY A 104 8.37 9.18 16.19
CA GLY A 104 9.72 9.39 15.67
C GLY A 104 10.16 8.46 14.53
N SER A 105 10.09 9.01 13.31
CA SER A 105 10.99 8.68 12.19
C SER A 105 10.93 7.26 11.57
N ARG A 106 9.84 6.51 11.67
CA ARG A 106 9.63 5.31 10.83
C ARG A 106 8.58 5.55 9.74
N PRO A 107 8.77 4.96 8.53
CA PRO A 107 7.82 5.09 7.44
C PRO A 107 6.46 4.50 7.83
N LYS A 108 5.40 5.20 7.42
CA LYS A 108 4.01 4.73 7.51
C LYS A 108 3.90 3.49 6.63
N ASN A 109 3.76 2.31 7.24
CA ASN A 109 3.47 1.08 6.52
C ASN A 109 2.02 0.70 6.81
N PRO A 110 1.03 1.44 6.29
CA PRO A 110 -0.35 1.02 6.44
C PRO A 110 -0.53 -0.34 5.78
N LEU A 111 -1.41 -1.15 6.36
CA LEU A 111 -1.84 -2.39 5.71
C LEU A 111 -2.74 -2.02 4.53
N VAL A 112 -2.20 -2.15 3.32
CA VAL A 112 -2.93 -1.98 2.07
C VAL A 112 -3.47 -3.34 1.65
N VAL A 113 -4.77 -3.46 1.46
CA VAL A 113 -5.43 -4.73 1.17
C VAL A 113 -6.37 -4.60 -0.01
N SER A 114 -6.47 -5.64 -0.84
CA SER A 114 -7.58 -5.73 -1.80
C SER A 114 -8.64 -6.67 -1.26
N ILE A 115 -9.87 -6.19 -1.21
CA ILE A 115 -11.02 -6.97 -0.74
C ILE A 115 -11.75 -7.48 -1.98
N LEU A 116 -11.70 -8.79 -2.19
CA LEU A 116 -12.41 -9.47 -3.25
C LEU A 116 -13.73 -10.00 -2.67
N ASP A 117 -14.77 -9.18 -2.72
CA ASP A 117 -16.13 -9.49 -2.25
C ASP A 117 -17.11 -9.80 -3.41
N GLY A 118 -16.62 -9.76 -4.64
CA GLY A 118 -17.40 -9.96 -5.86
C GLY A 118 -18.17 -8.72 -6.33
N ASN A 119 -18.10 -7.59 -5.62
CA ASN A 119 -18.77 -6.36 -6.05
C ASN A 119 -18.14 -5.78 -7.33
N ALA A 120 -16.81 -5.83 -7.45
CA ALA A 120 -16.11 -5.42 -8.67
C ALA A 120 -16.52 -6.27 -9.89
N LEU A 121 -16.63 -7.59 -9.70
CA LEU A 121 -17.14 -8.50 -10.73
C LEU A 121 -18.59 -8.18 -11.08
N ARG A 122 -19.42 -7.87 -10.08
CA ARG A 122 -20.82 -7.48 -10.31
C ARG A 122 -20.93 -6.20 -11.12
N MET A 123 -20.20 -5.15 -10.76
CA MET A 123 -20.19 -3.89 -11.51
C MET A 123 -19.74 -4.10 -12.96
N PHE A 124 -18.73 -4.95 -13.17
CA PHE A 124 -18.22 -5.27 -14.50
C PHE A 124 -19.21 -6.09 -15.34
N LEU A 125 -19.99 -6.96 -14.72
CA LEU A 125 -21.05 -7.74 -15.38
C LEU A 125 -22.35 -6.95 -15.58
N GLU A 126 -22.55 -5.86 -14.86
CA GLU A 126 -23.73 -4.99 -14.97
C GLU A 126 -23.64 -4.01 -16.15
N ASP A 127 -22.43 -3.73 -16.66
CA ASP A 127 -22.25 -2.94 -17.89
C ASP A 127 -22.49 -3.83 -19.12
N GLU A 128 -23.70 -3.74 -19.68
CA GLU A 128 -24.16 -4.60 -20.78
C GLU A 128 -23.31 -4.41 -22.05
N ASP A 129 -22.82 -3.20 -22.32
CA ASP A 129 -22.05 -2.89 -23.54
C ASP A 129 -20.62 -3.44 -23.43
N ASP A 130 -19.94 -3.21 -22.31
CA ASP A 130 -18.60 -3.77 -22.05
C ASP A 130 -18.64 -5.29 -21.94
N PHE A 131 -19.66 -5.83 -21.27
CA PHE A 131 -19.88 -7.27 -21.18
C PHE A 131 -20.14 -7.88 -22.56
N ALA A 132 -20.97 -7.25 -23.40
CA ALA A 132 -21.26 -7.73 -24.74
C ALA A 132 -19.99 -7.80 -25.60
N MET A 133 -19.12 -6.79 -25.54
CA MET A 133 -17.86 -6.78 -26.28
C MET A 133 -16.94 -7.95 -25.88
N ILE A 134 -16.82 -8.21 -24.58
CA ILE A 134 -16.01 -9.32 -24.07
C ILE A 134 -16.64 -10.67 -24.43
N ALA A 135 -17.96 -10.77 -24.32
CA ALA A 135 -18.71 -11.96 -24.69
C ALA A 135 -18.58 -12.26 -26.18
N GLU A 136 -18.62 -11.26 -27.07
CA GLU A 136 -18.43 -11.44 -28.52
C GLU A 136 -17.00 -11.87 -28.88
N ASN A 137 -15.99 -11.24 -28.28
CA ASN A 137 -14.59 -11.64 -28.47
C ASN A 137 -14.38 -13.08 -28.02
N LEU A 138 -14.85 -13.42 -26.81
CA LEU A 138 -14.78 -14.77 -26.27
C LEU A 138 -15.57 -15.77 -27.13
N PHE A 139 -16.73 -15.37 -27.65
CA PHE A 139 -17.53 -16.19 -28.54
C PHE A 139 -16.77 -16.53 -29.81
N THR A 140 -16.10 -15.54 -30.40
CA THR A 140 -15.30 -15.71 -31.62
C THR A 140 -14.12 -16.67 -31.39
N ASP A 141 -13.45 -16.55 -30.25
CA ASP A 141 -12.33 -17.42 -29.89
C ASP A 141 -12.76 -18.87 -29.64
N LEU A 142 -13.97 -19.07 -29.11
CA LEU A 142 -14.50 -20.38 -28.76
C LEU A 142 -15.23 -21.08 -29.91
N ASP A 143 -15.88 -20.32 -30.80
CA ASP A 143 -16.51 -20.84 -32.01
C ASP A 143 -15.48 -21.05 -33.12
N THR A 144 -14.42 -21.80 -32.81
CA THR A 144 -13.32 -22.12 -33.74
C THR A 144 -13.79 -22.85 -35.02
N GLU A 145 -15.00 -23.40 -35.00
CA GLU A 145 -15.62 -24.07 -36.15
C GLU A 145 -16.67 -23.19 -36.87
N ASP A 146 -16.81 -21.92 -36.48
CA ASP A 146 -17.68 -20.89 -37.09
C ASP A 146 -19.14 -21.37 -37.31
N LYS A 147 -19.68 -22.06 -36.30
CA LYS A 147 -21.02 -22.65 -36.34
C LYS A 147 -22.10 -21.63 -35.98
N GLY A 148 -21.70 -20.44 -35.53
CA GLY A 148 -22.55 -19.42 -34.93
C GLY A 148 -23.22 -19.90 -33.63
N LYS A 149 -22.69 -20.96 -33.00
CA LYS A 149 -23.32 -21.63 -31.86
C LYS A 149 -22.26 -22.23 -30.96
N ILE A 150 -22.22 -21.74 -29.72
CA ILE A 150 -21.42 -22.32 -28.65
C ILE A 150 -22.38 -22.99 -27.67
N SER A 151 -22.13 -24.25 -27.34
CA SER A 151 -22.93 -24.96 -26.35
C SER A 151 -22.67 -24.42 -24.94
N LYS A 152 -23.68 -24.50 -24.06
CA LYS A 152 -23.55 -24.12 -22.65
C LYS A 152 -22.37 -24.84 -21.94
N SER A 153 -22.02 -26.04 -22.38
CA SER A 153 -20.86 -26.79 -21.90
C SER A 153 -19.52 -26.22 -22.38
N GLU A 154 -19.44 -25.73 -23.61
CA GLU A 154 -18.22 -25.13 -24.17
C GLU A 154 -17.95 -23.76 -23.51
N ILE A 155 -18.98 -22.92 -23.36
CA ILE A 155 -18.86 -21.64 -22.63
C ILE A 155 -18.43 -21.89 -21.17
N ARG A 156 -19.11 -22.82 -20.48
CA ARG A 156 -18.78 -23.14 -19.07
C ARG A 156 -17.35 -23.65 -18.93
N ASN A 157 -16.89 -24.54 -19.81
CA ASN A 157 -15.53 -25.06 -19.75
C ASN A 157 -14.48 -23.97 -20.03
N ALA A 158 -14.74 -23.08 -20.99
CA ALA A 158 -13.85 -21.97 -21.30
C ALA A 158 -13.69 -20.98 -20.14
N VAL A 159 -14.82 -20.57 -19.54
CA VAL A 159 -14.84 -19.67 -18.38
C VAL A 159 -14.15 -20.31 -17.17
N VAL A 160 -14.38 -21.60 -16.91
CA VAL A 160 -13.69 -22.35 -15.84
C VAL A 160 -12.19 -22.45 -16.12
N SER A 161 -11.79 -22.75 -17.35
CA SER A 161 -10.38 -22.92 -17.73
C SER A 161 -9.60 -21.63 -17.61
N MET A 162 -10.13 -20.51 -18.13
CA MET A 162 -9.50 -19.19 -17.99
C MET A 162 -9.44 -18.74 -16.53
N GLY A 163 -10.50 -19.00 -15.76
CA GLY A 163 -10.51 -18.73 -14.33
C GLY A 163 -9.35 -19.43 -13.61
N VAL A 164 -9.20 -20.74 -13.81
CA VAL A 164 -8.14 -21.53 -13.18
C VAL A 164 -6.75 -21.07 -13.60
N GLU A 165 -6.55 -20.73 -14.87
CA GLU A 165 -5.27 -20.22 -15.39
C GLU A 165 -4.89 -18.87 -14.79
N MET A 166 -5.88 -18.03 -14.46
CA MET A 166 -5.70 -16.74 -13.78
C MET A 166 -5.71 -16.86 -12.25
N GLY A 167 -5.67 -18.08 -11.70
CA GLY A 167 -5.66 -18.34 -10.26
C GLY A 167 -7.02 -18.22 -9.57
N VAL A 168 -8.12 -18.10 -10.34
CA VAL A 168 -9.49 -18.07 -9.85
C VAL A 168 -10.01 -19.51 -9.68
N PRO A 169 -10.49 -19.89 -8.50
CA PRO A 169 -11.07 -21.22 -8.29
C PRO A 169 -12.37 -21.43 -9.11
N PRO A 170 -12.87 -22.67 -9.26
CA PRO A 170 -14.03 -22.96 -10.11
C PRO A 170 -15.33 -22.22 -9.68
N PRO A 171 -16.06 -21.59 -10.64
CA PRO A 171 -17.09 -20.57 -10.40
C PRO A 171 -18.34 -21.03 -9.62
N GLU A 172 -18.69 -22.32 -9.61
CA GLU A 172 -19.83 -22.84 -8.83
C GLU A 172 -19.62 -22.67 -7.31
N GLU A 173 -18.37 -22.43 -6.88
CA GLU A 173 -18.04 -22.12 -5.49
C GLU A 173 -17.74 -20.63 -5.28
N VAL A 174 -17.20 -19.91 -6.28
CA VAL A 174 -16.54 -18.62 -6.00
C VAL A 174 -17.49 -17.45 -5.74
N ALA A 175 -18.54 -17.23 -6.54
CA ALA A 175 -19.37 -16.03 -6.34
C ALA A 175 -20.18 -16.12 -5.03
N ASP A 176 -20.82 -17.26 -4.78
CA ASP A 176 -21.56 -17.51 -3.55
C ASP A 176 -20.65 -17.69 -2.33
N ALA A 177 -19.43 -18.23 -2.49
CA ALA A 177 -18.46 -18.29 -1.39
C ALA A 177 -17.81 -16.94 -1.10
N LEU A 178 -17.51 -16.10 -2.11
CA LEU A 178 -16.97 -14.75 -1.89
C LEU A 178 -18.02 -13.84 -1.25
N ALA A 179 -19.30 -13.98 -1.62
CA ALA A 179 -20.39 -13.28 -0.95
C ALA A 179 -20.57 -13.72 0.52
N LYS A 180 -20.27 -14.98 0.84
CA LYS A 180 -20.32 -15.51 2.22
C LYS A 180 -19.03 -15.26 3.01
N LYS A 181 -17.89 -15.23 2.33
CA LYS A 181 -16.54 -15.10 2.86
C LYS A 181 -15.63 -14.48 1.80
N HIS A 182 -15.54 -13.15 1.84
CA HIS A 182 -14.57 -12.36 1.08
C HIS A 182 -13.13 -12.89 1.24
N ILE A 183 -12.31 -12.67 0.21
CA ILE A 183 -10.87 -12.90 0.25
C ILE A 183 -10.18 -11.54 0.36
N ALA A 184 -9.39 -11.35 1.41
CA ALA A 184 -8.54 -10.17 1.57
C ALA A 184 -7.09 -10.54 1.28
N VAL A 185 -6.44 -9.80 0.37
CA VAL A 185 -5.03 -9.97 0.02
C VAL A 185 -4.25 -8.80 0.56
N ILE A 186 -3.26 -9.06 1.43
CA ILE A 186 -2.33 -8.03 1.92
C ILE A 186 -1.31 -7.75 0.83
N HIS A 187 -1.20 -6.48 0.46
CA HIS A 187 -0.17 -6.01 -0.45
C HIS A 187 0.96 -5.38 0.33
N ASN A 188 2.20 -5.78 0.02
CA ASN A 188 3.39 -5.10 0.50
C ASN A 188 3.65 -3.88 -0.42
N ILE A 189 2.83 -2.86 -0.27
CA ILE A 189 2.94 -1.63 -1.06
C ILE A 189 3.65 -0.55 -0.25
N LYS A 190 4.61 0.12 -0.87
CA LYS A 190 5.19 1.36 -0.37
C LYS A 190 4.36 2.54 -0.90
N ILE A 191 3.83 3.34 0.02
CA ILE A 191 3.16 4.59 -0.32
C ILE A 191 4.20 5.71 -0.42
N VAL A 192 4.25 6.38 -1.56
CA VAL A 192 5.09 7.54 -1.82
C VAL A 192 4.20 8.78 -1.90
N ASN A 193 4.19 9.57 -0.82
CA ASN A 193 3.31 10.74 -0.65
C ASN A 193 4.06 12.07 -0.48
N GLY A 194 5.33 12.13 -0.86
CA GLY A 194 6.15 13.34 -0.76
C GLY A 194 6.61 13.73 0.66
N SER A 195 6.22 13.01 1.72
CA SER A 195 6.61 13.36 3.10
C SER A 195 8.12 13.28 3.36
N GLU A 196 8.81 12.31 2.76
CA GLU A 196 10.28 12.22 2.83
C GLU A 196 10.96 13.38 2.08
N LEU A 197 10.41 13.80 0.93
CA LEU A 197 10.86 15.00 0.22
C LEU A 197 10.69 16.25 1.07
N ARG A 198 9.56 16.40 1.77
CA ARG A 198 9.34 17.51 2.71
C ARG A 198 10.37 17.53 3.83
N LYS A 199 10.78 16.37 4.36
CA LYS A 199 11.85 16.29 5.36
C LYS A 199 13.20 16.74 4.78
N VAL A 200 13.51 16.36 3.54
CA VAL A 200 14.74 16.81 2.85
C VAL A 200 14.70 18.32 2.61
N LEU A 201 13.57 18.87 2.17
CA LEU A 201 13.38 20.30 1.92
C LEU A 201 13.44 21.15 3.20
N ALA A 202 12.98 20.61 4.33
CA ALA A 202 13.03 21.29 5.63
C ALA A 202 14.43 21.26 6.28
N ASP A 203 15.28 20.29 5.92
CA ASP A 203 16.64 20.15 6.42
C ASP A 203 17.64 20.77 5.45
N GLU A 204 18.07 22.00 5.75
CA GLU A 204 18.99 22.75 4.88
C GLU A 204 20.31 21.99 4.63
N LYS A 205 20.81 21.20 5.59
CA LYS A 205 22.05 20.43 5.39
C LYS A 205 21.85 19.31 4.37
N LYS A 206 20.75 18.55 4.48
CA LYS A 206 20.41 17.50 3.51
C LYS A 206 20.16 18.08 2.13
N LEU A 207 19.44 19.21 2.04
CA LEU A 207 19.19 19.88 0.77
C LEU A 207 20.50 20.32 0.09
N ILE A 208 21.45 20.91 0.84
CA ILE A 208 22.76 21.30 0.31
C ILE A 208 23.55 20.07 -0.18
N GLU A 209 23.52 18.96 0.55
CA GLU A 209 24.17 17.71 0.14
C GLU A 209 23.60 17.18 -1.18
N VAL A 210 22.27 17.19 -1.33
CA VAL A 210 21.60 16.78 -2.57
C VAL A 210 22.00 17.69 -3.74
N ILE A 211 21.98 19.01 -3.54
CA ILE A 211 22.41 19.98 -4.58
C ILE A 211 23.88 19.73 -4.97
N ALA A 212 24.75 19.45 -4.01
CA ALA A 212 26.15 19.15 -4.27
C ALA A 212 26.31 17.85 -5.09
N LYS A 213 25.55 16.79 -4.76
CA LYS A 213 25.55 15.52 -5.51
C LYS A 213 25.09 15.70 -6.96
N ILE A 214 24.02 16.47 -7.19
CA ILE A 214 23.53 16.78 -8.56
C ILE A 214 24.59 17.60 -9.32
N SER A 215 25.22 18.58 -8.66
CA SER A 215 26.24 19.43 -9.27
C SER A 215 27.52 18.68 -9.63
N GLN A 216 27.89 17.62 -8.90
CA GLN A 216 29.07 16.80 -9.22
C GLN A 216 28.89 16.00 -10.51
N LYS A 217 27.67 15.50 -10.79
CA LYS A 217 27.34 14.83 -12.06
C LYS A 217 27.55 15.73 -13.29
N LYS A 218 27.45 17.05 -13.13
CA LYS A 218 27.69 18.03 -14.20
C LYS A 218 29.14 17.99 -14.73
N HIS A 219 30.10 17.44 -13.98
CA HIS A 219 31.52 17.45 -14.36
C HIS A 219 31.99 16.24 -15.19
N ASP A 220 31.16 15.21 -15.37
CA ASP A 220 31.50 14.01 -16.16
C ASP A 220 30.94 14.04 -17.61
N GLY A 221 30.14 15.05 -17.95
CA GLY A 221 29.46 15.19 -19.26
C GLY A 221 29.72 16.54 -19.94
N LYS A 222 29.62 16.56 -21.27
CA LYS A 222 29.90 17.73 -22.13
C LYS A 222 29.11 18.98 -21.70
N ASN A 223 29.79 20.13 -21.80
CA ASN A 223 29.45 21.45 -21.25
C ASN A 223 28.14 22.13 -21.75
N ASP A 224 27.28 21.41 -22.49
CA ASP A 224 26.08 21.93 -23.17
C ASP A 224 24.75 21.35 -22.63
N GLN A 225 24.79 20.47 -21.62
CA GLN A 225 23.57 19.88 -21.07
C GLN A 225 22.79 20.88 -20.20
N LYS A 226 21.48 21.00 -20.43
CA LYS A 226 20.62 21.91 -19.65
C LYS A 226 20.57 21.46 -18.18
N SER A 227 20.51 22.41 -17.25
CA SER A 227 20.42 22.12 -15.81
C SER A 227 19.23 21.21 -15.46
N THR A 228 18.10 21.37 -16.15
CA THR A 228 16.90 20.54 -15.96
C THR A 228 17.13 19.07 -16.32
N GLU A 229 17.87 18.78 -17.40
CA GLU A 229 18.20 17.41 -17.83
C GLU A 229 19.13 16.72 -16.82
N ILE A 230 20.11 17.46 -16.27
CA ILE A 230 21.01 16.94 -15.24
C ILE A 230 20.24 16.61 -13.95
N ILE A 231 19.30 17.47 -13.56
CA ILE A 231 18.45 17.24 -12.39
C ILE A 231 17.57 16.02 -12.64
N ARG A 232 16.92 15.92 -13.82
CA ARG A 232 16.08 14.78 -14.20
C ARG A 232 16.84 13.45 -14.12
N ASP A 233 18.01 13.36 -14.76
CA ASP A 233 18.85 12.15 -14.73
C ASP A 233 19.25 11.76 -13.29
N PHE A 234 19.50 12.73 -12.42
CA PHE A 234 19.77 12.46 -11.02
C PHE A 234 18.54 11.92 -10.28
N LEU A 235 17.37 12.53 -10.46
CA LEU A 235 16.15 12.11 -9.79
C LEU A 235 15.65 10.74 -10.28
N GLU A 236 15.88 10.38 -11.54
CA GLU A 236 15.54 9.06 -12.07
C GLU A 236 16.46 7.97 -11.47
N LYS A 237 17.76 8.24 -11.32
CA LYS A 237 18.74 7.28 -10.79
C LYS A 237 18.79 7.19 -9.26
N SER A 238 18.60 8.32 -8.58
CA SER A 238 18.80 8.46 -7.14
C SER A 238 17.55 8.94 -6.39
N GLY A 239 16.41 9.08 -7.06
CA GLY A 239 15.17 9.57 -6.46
C GLY A 239 14.68 8.72 -5.29
N LYS A 240 14.93 7.40 -5.31
CA LYS A 240 14.54 6.49 -4.22
C LYS A 240 15.11 6.91 -2.85
N GLU A 241 16.34 7.46 -2.82
CA GLU A 241 16.97 7.96 -1.59
C GLU A 241 16.29 9.22 -1.05
N LEU A 242 15.68 10.00 -1.94
CA LEU A 242 14.92 11.22 -1.62
C LEU A 242 13.45 10.93 -1.31
N GLY A 243 13.03 9.66 -1.42
CA GLY A 243 11.65 9.25 -1.26
C GLY A 243 10.76 9.51 -2.48
N LEU A 244 11.34 9.67 -3.66
CA LEU A 244 10.61 9.67 -4.94
C LEU A 244 10.25 8.23 -5.38
N PRO A 245 9.16 8.06 -6.13
CA PRO A 245 8.85 6.77 -6.75
C PRO A 245 9.86 6.48 -7.89
N PRO A 246 10.18 5.20 -8.19
CA PRO A 246 11.05 4.86 -9.31
C PRO A 246 10.44 5.31 -10.64
N SER A 247 11.20 6.01 -11.47
CA SER A 247 10.69 6.66 -12.70
C SER A 247 10.02 5.72 -13.69
N GLU A 248 10.44 4.45 -13.71
CA GLU A 248 9.95 3.41 -14.62
C GLU A 248 8.95 2.44 -13.93
N ALA A 249 8.47 2.76 -12.72
CA ALA A 249 7.61 1.85 -11.97
C ALA A 249 6.24 1.62 -12.63
N ASN A 250 5.59 2.68 -13.13
CA ASN A 250 4.33 2.60 -13.85
C ASN A 250 4.06 3.90 -14.64
N GLU A 251 3.02 3.88 -15.47
CA GLU A 251 2.61 5.04 -16.30
C GLU A 251 2.29 6.29 -15.46
N ALA A 252 1.67 6.14 -14.28
CA ALA A 252 1.36 7.27 -13.42
C ALA A 252 2.63 7.99 -12.90
N VAL A 253 3.69 7.24 -12.61
CA VAL A 253 4.99 7.83 -12.22
C VAL A 253 5.66 8.53 -13.39
N ILE A 254 5.59 7.96 -14.59
CA ILE A 254 6.13 8.61 -15.80
C ILE A 254 5.44 9.96 -16.01
N LEU A 255 4.10 9.98 -15.92
CA LEU A 255 3.30 11.21 -16.04
C LEU A 255 3.61 12.22 -14.93
N LEU A 256 3.86 11.77 -13.70
CA LEU A 256 4.29 12.64 -12.59
C LEU A 256 5.61 13.35 -12.93
N TYR A 257 6.62 12.60 -13.39
CA TYR A 257 7.91 13.20 -13.77
C TYR A 257 7.72 14.18 -14.94
N ASP A 258 6.98 13.80 -15.98
CA ASP A 258 6.76 14.68 -17.13
C ASP A 258 5.99 15.95 -16.75
N ALA A 259 4.96 15.85 -15.91
CA ALA A 259 4.19 16.99 -15.44
C ALA A 259 5.05 17.96 -14.62
N VAL A 260 5.85 17.45 -13.67
CA VAL A 260 6.73 18.30 -12.86
C VAL A 260 7.73 19.03 -13.73
N PHE A 261 8.37 18.36 -14.68
CA PHE A 261 9.38 19.00 -15.54
C PHE A 261 8.79 19.88 -16.65
N ALA A 262 7.54 19.67 -17.07
CA ALA A 262 6.84 20.55 -18.00
C ALA A 262 6.43 21.89 -17.35
N ASP A 263 6.10 21.86 -16.06
CA ASP A 263 5.73 23.05 -15.26
C ASP A 263 6.93 23.97 -14.97
N ILE A 264 8.15 23.47 -15.09
CA ILE A 264 9.37 24.25 -14.82
C ILE A 264 9.69 25.07 -16.06
N ASP A 265 9.46 26.37 -15.97
CA ASP A 265 9.74 27.31 -17.05
C ASP A 265 11.26 27.30 -17.31
N SER A 266 11.69 26.69 -18.42
CA SER A 266 13.10 26.61 -18.79
C SER A 266 13.59 27.98 -19.24
N GLY A 267 13.78 28.90 -18.28
CA GLY A 267 14.33 30.22 -18.50
C GLY A 267 15.61 30.12 -19.33
N LYS A 268 15.68 30.88 -20.41
CA LYS A 268 16.77 30.86 -21.41
C LYS A 268 18.15 30.75 -20.75
N GLY A 269 18.88 29.70 -21.13
CA GLY A 269 20.23 29.40 -20.71
C GLY A 269 21.24 30.51 -21.01
N ALA A 270 21.42 31.41 -20.05
CA ALA A 270 22.56 32.31 -19.99
C ALA A 270 23.18 32.19 -18.60
N SER A 271 24.13 31.25 -18.48
CA SER A 271 25.01 31.08 -17.32
C SER A 271 24.30 31.14 -15.97
N GLU A 272 23.53 30.11 -15.64
CA GLU A 272 22.94 29.95 -14.30
C GLU A 272 24.06 29.93 -13.25
N GLY A 273 24.11 30.98 -12.44
CA GLY A 273 24.96 31.00 -11.25
C GLY A 273 24.58 29.87 -10.29
N LYS A 274 25.49 29.49 -9.40
CA LYS A 274 25.23 28.44 -8.37
C LYS A 274 23.93 28.68 -7.59
N ASP A 275 23.53 29.94 -7.41
CA ASP A 275 22.29 30.31 -6.72
C ASP A 275 21.03 29.99 -7.53
N GLU A 276 21.05 30.22 -8.85
CA GLU A 276 19.94 29.88 -9.75
C GLU A 276 19.75 28.36 -9.86
N PHE A 277 20.85 27.61 -9.94
CA PHE A 277 20.79 26.14 -9.91
C PHE A 277 20.21 25.61 -8.60
N ARG A 278 20.58 26.22 -7.45
CA ARG A 278 20.02 25.87 -6.13
C ARG A 278 18.51 26.14 -6.08
N LYS A 279 18.05 27.27 -6.61
CA LYS A 279 16.61 27.59 -6.69
C LYS A 279 15.87 26.58 -7.55
N LEU A 280 16.40 26.26 -8.73
CA LEU A 280 15.81 25.31 -9.65
C LEU A 280 15.65 23.90 -9.04
N VAL A 281 16.68 23.37 -8.38
CA VAL A 281 16.60 22.09 -7.67
C VAL A 281 15.51 22.13 -6.59
N LYS A 282 15.46 23.22 -5.82
CA LYS A 282 14.48 23.37 -4.76
C LYS A 282 13.04 23.41 -5.30
N GLU A 283 12.81 24.18 -6.35
CA GLU A 283 11.51 24.33 -7.02
C GLU A 283 11.00 22.98 -7.58
N ILE A 284 11.87 22.22 -8.26
CA ILE A 284 11.52 20.88 -8.75
C ILE A 284 11.11 19.95 -7.61
N LEU A 285 11.90 19.91 -6.53
CA LEU A 285 11.59 19.05 -5.38
C LEU A 285 10.30 19.49 -4.66
N GLU A 286 10.01 20.79 -4.59
CA GLU A 286 8.75 21.32 -4.04
C GLU A 286 7.55 20.89 -4.89
N LYS A 287 7.65 20.99 -6.22
CA LYS A 287 6.61 20.52 -7.15
C LYS A 287 6.34 19.02 -7.01
N PHE A 288 7.38 18.19 -6.90
CA PHE A 288 7.20 16.76 -6.62
C PHE A 288 6.48 16.54 -5.29
N ALA A 289 6.87 17.26 -4.23
CA ALA A 289 6.24 17.13 -2.93
C ALA A 289 4.74 17.50 -2.98
N GLU A 290 4.38 18.58 -3.67
CA GLU A 290 2.99 19.02 -3.85
C GLU A 290 2.15 18.01 -4.63
N GLN A 291 2.66 17.51 -5.76
CA GLN A 291 1.92 16.54 -6.59
C GLN A 291 1.75 15.19 -5.87
N LEU A 292 2.77 14.72 -5.15
CA LEU A 292 2.69 13.49 -4.36
C LEU A 292 1.82 13.62 -3.10
N GLU A 293 1.68 14.83 -2.56
CA GLU A 293 0.78 15.11 -1.44
C GLU A 293 -0.68 15.11 -1.90
N ALA A 294 -0.96 15.68 -3.08
CA ALA A 294 -2.28 15.65 -3.70
C ALA A 294 -2.66 14.24 -4.20
N ASN A 295 -1.72 13.54 -4.85
CA ASN A 295 -1.91 12.23 -5.46
C ASN A 295 -0.75 11.30 -5.09
N PRO A 296 -0.83 10.59 -3.94
CA PRO A 296 0.18 9.62 -3.55
C PRO A 296 0.31 8.48 -4.58
N VAL A 297 1.55 8.02 -4.77
CA VAL A 297 1.84 6.88 -5.63
C VAL A 297 2.00 5.62 -4.79
N TYR A 298 1.41 4.52 -5.26
CA TYR A 298 1.51 3.19 -4.67
C TYR A 298 2.51 2.38 -5.48
N CYS A 299 3.62 1.98 -4.87
CA CYS A 299 4.65 1.17 -5.50
C CYS A 299 4.68 -0.21 -4.83
N ASP A 300 4.61 -1.27 -5.63
CA ASP A 300 4.88 -2.61 -5.10
C ASP A 300 6.32 -2.66 -4.56
N LEU A 301 6.47 -3.23 -3.37
CA LEU A 301 7.80 -3.63 -2.91
C LEU A 301 8.14 -4.90 -3.67
N ASP A 302 9.03 -4.80 -4.65
CA ASP A 302 9.57 -5.95 -5.39
C ASP A 302 9.82 -7.14 -4.44
N GLY A 303 9.29 -8.31 -4.82
CA GLY A 303 9.51 -9.57 -4.11
C GLY A 303 10.95 -10.06 -4.16
#